data_AF-A0A7Y0SJ07-F1
#
_entry.id   AF-A0A7Y0SJ07-F1
#
_cell.length_a   1.000
_cell.length_b   1.000
_cell.length_c   1.000
_cell.angle_alpha   90.00
_cell.angle_beta   90.00
_cell.angle_gamma   90.00
#
_symmetry.space_group_name_H-M   'P 1'
#
loop_
_entity.id
_entity.type
_entity.pdbx_description
1 polymer ?
#
loop_
_entity_poly.entity_id
_entity_poly.type
_entity_poly.pdbx_seq_one_letter_code
_entity_poly.pdbx_strand_id
1 'polypeptide(L)' 'EGVRYTPYIDVAGVQTVCYGHTGAGIISDKVYSQAECDELLESDLADVKRMVDPMIHVDIPETTRAALYSFTFNVGIGS' A
#
# COMPACT_ATOMS: atom_id res chain seq x y z
N GLU A 1 -2.92 10.19 -1.57
CA GLU A 1 -1.56 10.12 -1.00
C GLU A 1 -0.62 11.08 -1.75
N GLY A 2 0.51 11.47 -1.16
CA GLY A 2 1.61 12.06 -1.93
C GLY A 2 2.57 10.96 -2.39
N VAL A 3 3.09 11.04 -3.62
CA VAL A 3 4.09 10.08 -4.15
C VAL A 3 5.51 10.58 -3.86
N ARG A 4 6.39 9.68 -3.41
CA ARG A 4 7.83 9.95 -3.27
C ARG A 4 8.66 8.88 -3.98
N TYR A 5 9.30 9.26 -5.08
CA TYR A 5 10.08 8.35 -5.92
C TYR A 5 11.40 7.90 -5.31
N THR A 6 11.91 8.63 -4.31
CA THR A 6 13.13 8.26 -3.58
C THR A 6 12.76 7.70 -2.21
N PRO A 7 13.35 6.57 -1.80
CA PRO A 7 13.16 6.03 -0.46
C PRO A 7 13.49 7.05 0.62
N TYR A 8 12.71 7.04 1.69
CA TYR A 8 12.91 7.86 2.87
C TYR A 8 12.59 7.07 4.13
N ILE A 9 13.09 7.54 5.27
CA ILE A 9 12.69 7.03 6.58
C ILE A 9 11.49 7.86 7.05
N ASP A 10 10.37 7.21 7.32
CA ASP A 10 9.18 7.87 7.84
C ASP A 10 9.31 8.23 9.34
N VAL A 11 8.25 8.80 9.91
CA VAL A 11 8.23 9.23 11.32
C VAL A 11 8.30 8.06 12.31
N ALA A 12 8.00 6.83 11.88
CA ALA A 12 8.07 5.61 12.66
C ALA A 12 9.43 4.90 12.51
N GLY A 13 10.36 5.44 11.72
CA GLY A 13 11.67 4.84 11.48
C GLY A 13 11.65 3.74 10.41
N VAL A 14 10.56 3.62 9.64
CA VAL A 14 10.40 2.60 8.60
C VAL A 14 10.87 3.15 7.27
N GLN A 15 11.55 2.31 6.49
CA GLN A 15 11.94 2.66 5.13
C GLN A 15 10.73 2.57 4.20
N THR A 16 10.44 3.67 3.52
CA THR A 16 9.20 3.88 2.76
C THR A 16 9.49 4.53 1.41
N VAL A 17 8.75 4.16 0.37
CA VAL A 17 8.86 4.75 -0.99
C VAL A 17 7.49 4.78 -1.70
N CYS A 18 7.42 5.47 -2.84
CA CYS A 18 6.25 5.56 -3.71
C CYS A 18 5.01 6.07 -2.97
N TYR A 19 3.92 5.30 -3.00
CA TYR A 19 2.63 5.63 -2.37
C TYR A 19 2.54 5.19 -0.91
N GLY A 20 3.67 5.06 -0.21
CA GLY A 20 3.71 4.52 1.16
C GLY A 20 4.06 3.04 1.22
N HIS A 21 4.64 2.48 0.15
CA HIS A 21 5.12 1.10 0.12
C HIS A 21 6.23 0.91 1.16
N THR A 22 6.12 -0.14 1.97
CA THR A 22 7.10 -0.56 2.97
C THR A 22 7.41 -2.04 2.79
N GLY A 23 8.65 -2.46 3.02
CA GLY A 23 8.99 -3.88 2.90
C GLY A 23 10.47 -4.17 2.64
N ALA A 24 10.83 -5.44 2.81
CA ALA A 24 12.17 -5.94 2.48
C ALA A 24 12.33 -5.99 0.95
N GLY A 25 13.05 -5.02 0.38
CA GLY A 25 13.22 -4.90 -1.07
C GLY A 25 13.36 -3.47 -1.57
N ILE A 26 13.12 -2.48 -0.73
CA ILE A 26 13.37 -1.08 -1.06
C ILE A 26 14.87 -0.85 -1.21
N ILE A 27 15.28 -0.31 -2.36
CA ILE A 27 16.69 -0.02 -2.67
C ILE A 27 16.94 1.44 -2.32
N SER A 28 17.63 1.70 -1.19
CA SER A 28 17.81 3.05 -0.61
C SER A 28 18.27 4.13 -1.59
N ASP A 29 19.17 3.79 -2.51
CA ASP A 29 19.79 4.74 -3.44
C ASP A 29 19.13 4.75 -4.84
N LYS A 30 17.95 4.16 -4.97
CA LYS A 30 17.20 4.10 -6.24
C LYS A 30 16.17 5.23 -6.31
N VAL A 31 16.07 5.84 -7.50
CA VAL A 31 14.91 6.65 -7.88
C VAL A 31 13.94 5.75 -8.64
N TYR A 32 12.75 5.53 -8.08
CA TYR A 32 11.71 4.73 -8.70
C TYR A 32 10.98 5.55 -9.75
N SER A 33 10.64 4.93 -10.87
CA SER A 33 9.77 5.52 -11.88
C SER A 33 8.31 5.47 -11.45
N GLN A 34 7.46 6.25 -12.12
CA GLN A 34 6.01 6.20 -11.94
C GLN A 34 5.47 4.78 -12.12
N ALA A 35 5.87 4.10 -13.20
CA ALA A 35 5.44 2.74 -13.48
C ALA A 35 5.82 1.75 -12.36
N GLU A 36 7.04 1.84 -11.83
CA GLU A 36 7.45 0.99 -10.70
C GLU A 36 6.65 1.31 -9.43
N CYS A 37 6.31 2.58 -9.19
CA CYS A 37 5.46 2.95 -8.08
C CYS A 37 4.02 2.45 -8.24
N ASP A 38 3.49 2.43 -9.46
CA ASP A 38 2.17 1.88 -9.77
C ASP A 38 2.16 0.36 -9.59
N GLU A 39 3.20 -0.34 -10.06
CA GLU A 39 3.36 -1.79 -9.85
C GLU A 39 3.44 -2.16 -8.36
N LEU A 40 4.18 -1.38 -7.56
CA LEU A 40 4.23 -1.57 -6.11
C LEU A 40 2.86 -1.33 -5.46
N LEU A 41 2.15 -0.27 -5.87
CA LEU A 41 0.81 0.01 -5.37
C LEU A 41 -0.19 -1.11 -5.71
N GLU A 42 -0.15 -1.63 -6.94
CA GLU A 42 -0.99 -2.75 -7.35
C GLU A 42 -0.69 -4.01 -6.53
N SER A 43 0.60 -4.29 -6.27
CA SER A 43 1.03 -5.39 -5.42
C SER A 43 0.51 -5.25 -3.98
N ASP A 44 0.67 -4.07 -3.38
CA ASP A 44 0.21 -3.81 -2.01
C ASP A 44 -1.32 -3.90 -1.90
N LEU A 45 -2.05 -3.39 -2.90
CA LEU A 45 -3.51 -3.50 -2.96
C LEU A 45 -3.96 -4.95 -3.15
N ALA A 46 -3.23 -5.77 -3.92
CA ALA A 46 -3.52 -7.19 -4.05
C ALA A 46 -3.36 -7.93 -2.72
N ASP A 47 -2.35 -7.57 -1.93
CA ASP A 47 -2.13 -8.13 -0.60
C ASP A 47 -3.24 -7.71 0.37
N VAL A 48 -3.59 -6.42 0.40
CA VAL A 48 -4.72 -5.90 1.17
C VAL A 48 -6.00 -6.61 0.78
N LYS A 49 -6.28 -6.75 -0.52
CA LYS A 49 -7.45 -7.47 -1.04
C LYS A 49 -7.51 -8.90 -0.54
N ARG A 50 -6.41 -9.66 -0.63
CA ARG A 50 -6.34 -11.06 -0.14
C ARG A 50 -6.65 -11.18 1.34
N MET A 51 -6.31 -10.17 2.14
CA MET A 51 -6.55 -10.19 3.58
C MET A 51 -7.94 -9.66 3.96
N VAL A 52 -8.47 -8.64 3.26
CA VAL A 52 -9.77 -8.01 3.55
C VAL A 52 -10.93 -8.84 2.99
N ASP A 53 -10.81 -9.40 1.79
CA ASP A 53 -11.92 -10.13 1.15
C ASP A 53 -12.49 -11.28 2.00
N PRO A 54 -11.68 -12.10 2.71
CA PRO A 54 -12.20 -13.12 3.62
C PRO A 54 -12.95 -12.59 4.84
N MET A 55 -12.74 -11.32 5.22
CA MET A 55 -13.41 -10.68 6.38
C MET A 55 -14.76 -10.07 6.01
N ILE A 56 -15.05 -9.91 4.71
CA ILE A 56 -16.30 -9.36 4.21
C ILE A 56 -17.30 -10.52 4.08
N HIS A 57 -18.16 -10.68 5.08
CA HIS A 57 -19.18 -11.74 5.12
C HIS A 57 -20.55 -11.32 4.54
N VAL A 58 -20.67 -10.09 4.04
CA VAL A 58 -21.90 -9.53 3.50
C VAL A 58 -21.66 -8.91 2.14
N ASP A 59 -22.68 -8.89 1.29
CA ASP A 59 -22.59 -8.20 0.01
C ASP A 59 -22.50 -6.70 0.23
N ILE A 60 -21.41 -6.11 -0.28
CA ILE A 60 -21.18 -4.67 -0.25
C ILE A 60 -20.95 -4.15 -1.68
N PRO A 61 -21.31 -2.89 -1.98
CA PRO A 61 -20.96 -2.27 -3.25
C PRO A 61 -19.45 -2.28 -3.49
N GLU A 62 -19.03 -2.37 -4.77
CA GLU A 62 -17.61 -2.35 -5.14
C GLU A 62 -16.88 -1.08 -4.67
N THR A 63 -17.58 0.05 -4.65
CA THR A 63 -17.03 1.32 -4.12
C THR A 63 -16.73 1.26 -2.63
N THR A 64 -17.59 0.59 -1.85
CA THR A 64 -17.35 0.35 -0.42
C THR A 64 -16.18 -0.62 -0.22
N ARG A 65 -16.08 -1.67 -1.04
CA ARG A 65 -14.96 -2.60 -1.02
C ARG A 65 -13.63 -1.89 -1.33
N ALA A 66 -13.60 -1.03 -2.34
CA ALA A 66 -12.43 -0.21 -2.68
C ALA A 66 -12.05 0.76 -1.55
N ALA A 67 -13.03 1.36 -0.87
CA ALA A 67 -12.79 2.22 0.28
C ALA A 67 -12.16 1.45 1.45
N LEU A 68 -12.60 0.21 1.71
CA LEU A 68 -11.98 -0.65 2.71
C LEU A 68 -10.52 -0.96 2.35
N TYR A 69 -10.21 -1.26 1.09
CA TYR A 69 -8.83 -1.49 0.68
C TYR A 69 -7.96 -0.24 0.87
N SER A 70 -8.43 0.94 0.47
CA SER A 70 -7.68 2.20 0.66
C SER A 70 -7.45 2.51 2.14
N PHE A 71 -8.44 2.27 2.99
CA PHE A 71 -8.31 2.44 4.44
C PHE A 71 -7.30 1.45 5.03
N THR A 72 -7.41 0.16 4.69
CA THR A 72 -6.51 -0.88 5.18
C THR A 72 -5.08 -0.71 4.66
N PHE A 73 -4.90 -0.21 3.45
CA PHE A 73 -3.58 0.17 2.92
C PHE A 73 -2.93 1.27 3.77
N ASN A 74 -3.70 2.28 4.19
CA ASN A 74 -3.17 3.38 5.02
C ASN A 74 -2.95 3.00 6.49
N VAL A 75 -3.75 2.09 7.06
CA VAL A 75 -3.79 1.81 8.51
C VAL A 75 -3.15 0.47 8.89
N GLY A 76 -3.02 -0.47 7.94
CA GLY A 76 -2.62 -1.84 8.19
C GLY A 76 -3.77 -2.71 8.73
N ILE A 77 -3.54 -4.03 8.79
CA ILE A 77 -4.50 -5.00 9.33
C ILE A 77 -4.17 -5.30 10.79
N GLY A 78 -5.19 -5.21 11.66
CA GLY A 78 -5.07 -5.56 13.08
C GLY A 78 -4.81 -4.40 14.02
N SER A 79 -5.12 -3.17 13.61
CA SER A 79 -5.26 -2.03 14.53
C SER A 79 -6.38 -2.23 15.54
#